data_AF-A0A8U0QZM9-F1
#
_entry.id   AF-A0A8U0QZM9-F1
#
_cell.length_a   1.000
_cell.length_b   1.000
_cell.length_c   1.000
_cell.angle_alpha   90.00
_cell.angle_beta   90.00
_cell.angle_gamma   90.00
#
_symmetry.space_group_name_H-M   'P 1'
#
loop_
_entity.id
_entity.type
_entity.pdbx_description
1 polymer ?
#
loop_
_entity_poly.entity_id
_entity_poly.type
_entity_poly.pdbx_seq_one_letter_code
_entity_poly.pdbx_strand_id
1 'polypeptide(L)'
;MTVQSSLRETGDALVELCRSEGLPSSLQRLLVAVDDTLEQGRLTAGDVSQWSIEQRRDMGRVGKHLLEVRSTVQPLRNSLQAAEREREEFRAQLGRAQEELKRERATHQASKKQLEQRLQEAQVSREETERRLQEELEELRRGTVSLEDSNSKLKAGISLQKERLHKLECERDELHQEVKTMQVEEEARSKLEEKTQVLEAQLSTTQLLLDKEKSKYQNACRQQESLQAKQRSLLERVDALDQECEQLQGQLGKSEDRQTDLQERLTHISEEKDQLETQLTQEQALCSELQQEKQRLESHVGELKDSVNQLRGEVQELAQRERLMVAFPELTPLPQGSPQSTGDVLGDMEQQFQANYVRIRVLEQENSTLHSSLVKLRDRAQLGASMVESKVGVQGTVLLL
;
A
#
# COMPACT_ATOMS: atom_id res chain seq x y z
N MET A 1 -36.13 -66.80 -204.84
CA MET A 1 -37.36 -66.94 -204.03
C MET A 1 -38.55 -66.45 -204.84
N THR A 2 -39.72 -67.05 -204.68
CA THR A 2 -40.98 -66.54 -205.27
C THR A 2 -41.61 -65.53 -204.30
N VAL A 3 -42.40 -64.60 -204.82
CA VAL A 3 -43.10 -63.58 -203.99
C VAL A 3 -43.97 -64.21 -202.89
N GLN A 4 -44.45 -65.43 -203.12
CA GLN A 4 -45.31 -66.17 -202.20
C GLN A 4 -44.57 -66.70 -200.94
N SER A 5 -43.28 -67.06 -201.01
CA SER A 5 -42.53 -67.52 -199.82
C SER A 5 -42.27 -66.35 -198.86
N SER A 6 -41.85 -65.20 -199.40
CA SER A 6 -41.67 -63.97 -198.63
C SER A 6 -42.98 -63.48 -197.99
N LEU A 7 -44.12 -63.65 -198.69
CA LEU A 7 -45.42 -63.30 -198.11
C LEU A 7 -45.73 -64.14 -196.86
N ARG A 8 -45.47 -65.46 -196.89
CA ARG A 8 -45.58 -66.35 -195.71
C ARG A 8 -44.66 -65.93 -194.57
N GLU A 9 -43.36 -65.79 -194.85
CA GLU A 9 -42.36 -65.35 -193.86
C GLU A 9 -42.75 -64.03 -193.16
N THR A 10 -43.20 -63.02 -193.91
CA THR A 10 -43.67 -61.75 -193.33
C THR A 10 -45.01 -61.87 -192.57
N GLY A 11 -45.80 -62.89 -192.89
CA GLY A 11 -47.04 -63.20 -192.19
C GLY A 11 -46.80 -63.90 -190.86
N ASP A 12 -46.01 -64.97 -190.85
CA ASP A 12 -45.63 -65.70 -189.65
C ASP A 12 -44.95 -64.77 -188.64
N ALA A 13 -44.01 -63.93 -189.09
CA ALA A 13 -43.39 -62.92 -188.25
C ALA A 13 -44.40 -61.91 -187.64
N LEU A 14 -45.47 -61.56 -188.36
CA LEU A 14 -46.53 -60.70 -187.83
C LEU A 14 -47.45 -61.44 -186.84
N VAL A 15 -47.71 -62.73 -187.05
CA VAL A 15 -48.42 -63.57 -186.08
C VAL A 15 -47.61 -63.68 -184.79
N GLU A 16 -46.29 -63.92 -184.88
CA GLU A 16 -45.41 -64.00 -183.72
C GLU A 16 -45.31 -62.66 -182.98
N LEU A 17 -45.19 -61.54 -183.68
CA LEU A 17 -45.21 -60.20 -183.08
C LEU A 17 -46.54 -59.91 -182.38
N CYS A 18 -47.68 -60.24 -182.99
CA CYS A 18 -48.96 -60.13 -182.30
C CYS A 18 -48.97 -61.01 -181.04
N ARG A 19 -48.45 -62.24 -181.11
CA ARG A 19 -48.40 -63.18 -179.98
C ARG A 19 -47.48 -62.70 -178.85
N SER A 20 -46.33 -62.09 -179.14
CA SER A 20 -45.40 -61.56 -178.11
C SER A 20 -46.01 -60.39 -177.35
N GLU A 21 -46.71 -59.51 -178.05
CA GLU A 21 -47.40 -58.35 -177.46
C GLU A 21 -48.80 -58.69 -176.90
N GLY A 22 -49.20 -59.97 -176.88
CA GLY A 22 -50.51 -60.43 -176.38
C GLY A 22 -51.71 -60.02 -177.23
N LEU A 23 -51.49 -59.61 -178.49
CA LEU A 23 -52.50 -59.17 -179.44
C LEU A 23 -53.07 -60.32 -180.27
N PRO A 24 -54.37 -60.31 -180.61
CA PRO A 24 -54.95 -61.32 -181.49
C PRO A 24 -54.53 -61.11 -182.95
N SER A 25 -54.08 -62.18 -183.61
CA SER A 25 -53.86 -62.18 -185.07
C SER A 25 -55.09 -62.69 -185.83
N SER A 26 -55.46 -61.96 -186.88
CA SER A 26 -56.38 -62.44 -187.90
C SER A 26 -55.67 -63.24 -188.98
N LEU A 27 -54.43 -62.86 -189.34
CA LEU A 27 -53.64 -63.53 -190.35
C LEU A 27 -53.35 -65.00 -190.00
N GLN A 28 -53.18 -65.32 -188.71
CA GLN A 28 -52.96 -66.69 -188.23
C GLN A 28 -54.03 -67.68 -188.69
N ARG A 29 -55.29 -67.24 -188.81
CA ARG A 29 -56.38 -68.10 -189.33
C ARG A 29 -56.32 -68.29 -190.83
N LEU A 30 -55.87 -67.26 -191.56
CA LEU A 30 -55.69 -67.37 -193.01
C LEU A 30 -54.49 -68.25 -193.35
N LEU A 31 -53.38 -68.11 -192.63
CA LEU A 31 -52.17 -68.95 -192.74
C LEU A 31 -52.52 -70.45 -192.71
N VAL A 32 -53.28 -70.89 -191.69
CA VAL A 32 -53.72 -72.29 -191.56
C VAL A 32 -54.59 -72.73 -192.74
N ALA A 33 -55.63 -71.96 -193.09
CA ALA A 33 -56.52 -72.30 -194.22
C ALA A 33 -55.80 -72.29 -195.59
N VAL A 34 -54.75 -71.49 -195.71
CA VAL A 34 -53.88 -71.39 -196.88
C VAL A 34 -52.87 -72.54 -196.92
N ASP A 35 -52.42 -73.09 -195.79
CA ASP A 35 -51.61 -74.31 -195.79
C ASP A 35 -52.43 -75.52 -196.26
N ASP A 36 -53.65 -75.69 -195.73
CA ASP A 36 -54.55 -76.81 -196.06
C ASP A 36 -54.94 -76.86 -197.56
N THR A 37 -54.87 -75.75 -198.28
CA THR A 37 -55.30 -75.64 -199.69
C THR A 37 -54.15 -75.65 -200.70
N LEU A 38 -52.88 -75.63 -200.28
CA LEU A 38 -51.74 -75.39 -201.18
C LEU A 38 -50.92 -76.61 -201.62
N GLU A 39 -51.30 -77.83 -201.25
CA GLU A 39 -50.67 -79.05 -201.79
C GLU A 39 -50.74 -79.13 -203.33
N GLN A 40 -51.64 -78.35 -203.97
CA GLN A 40 -51.86 -78.34 -205.43
C GLN A 40 -51.20 -77.16 -206.17
N GLY A 41 -50.44 -76.30 -205.48
CA GLY A 41 -49.44 -75.41 -206.10
C GLY A 41 -49.91 -74.02 -206.58
N ARG A 42 -49.50 -73.00 -205.81
CA ARG A 42 -49.62 -71.53 -205.99
C ARG A 42 -50.87 -70.88 -205.42
N LEU A 43 -50.68 -69.85 -204.58
CA LEU A 43 -51.73 -68.93 -204.13
C LEU A 43 -52.43 -68.28 -205.34
N THR A 44 -53.76 -68.16 -205.26
CA THR A 44 -54.55 -67.36 -206.20
C THR A 44 -54.39 -65.86 -205.91
N ALA A 45 -54.80 -65.02 -206.86
CA ALA A 45 -54.86 -63.57 -206.63
C ALA A 45 -55.88 -63.19 -205.52
N GLY A 46 -56.89 -64.03 -205.26
CA GLY A 46 -57.83 -63.86 -204.16
C GLY A 46 -57.17 -64.04 -202.80
N ASP A 47 -56.41 -65.12 -202.63
CA ASP A 47 -55.72 -65.44 -201.36
C ASP A 47 -54.71 -64.37 -200.99
N VAL A 48 -53.93 -63.87 -201.97
CA VAL A 48 -52.98 -62.77 -201.78
C VAL A 48 -53.69 -61.46 -201.41
N SER A 49 -54.89 -61.22 -201.94
CA SER A 49 -55.71 -60.05 -201.58
C SER A 49 -56.25 -60.16 -200.14
N GLN A 50 -56.81 -61.32 -199.77
CA GLN A 50 -57.28 -61.58 -198.41
C GLN A 50 -56.14 -61.54 -197.38
N TRP A 51 -54.95 -62.01 -197.76
CA TRP A 51 -53.73 -61.89 -196.98
C TRP A 51 -53.35 -60.43 -196.74
N SER A 52 -53.34 -59.61 -197.79
CA SER A 52 -53.06 -58.17 -197.67
C SER A 52 -54.07 -57.46 -196.75
N ILE A 53 -55.34 -57.89 -196.76
CA ILE A 53 -56.38 -57.36 -195.86
C ILE A 53 -56.11 -57.72 -194.40
N GLU A 54 -55.91 -59.00 -194.08
CA GLU A 54 -55.69 -59.42 -192.69
C GLU A 54 -54.31 -59.01 -192.15
N GLN A 55 -53.27 -58.97 -193.01
CA GLN A 55 -51.95 -58.42 -192.67
C GLN A 55 -52.05 -56.94 -192.33
N ARG A 56 -52.80 -56.15 -193.11
CA ARG A 56 -53.08 -54.74 -192.81
C ARG A 56 -53.85 -54.58 -191.50
N ARG A 57 -54.76 -55.49 -191.19
CA ARG A 57 -55.57 -55.46 -189.97
C ARG A 57 -54.73 -55.72 -188.72
N ASP A 58 -53.86 -56.71 -188.78
CA ASP A 58 -52.94 -57.05 -187.68
C ASP A 58 -51.85 -55.96 -187.51
N MET A 59 -51.27 -55.45 -188.61
CA MET A 59 -50.41 -54.26 -188.59
C MET A 59 -51.13 -53.04 -187.99
N GLY A 60 -52.44 -52.88 -188.24
CA GLY A 60 -53.27 -51.84 -187.62
C GLY A 60 -53.46 -52.02 -186.12
N ARG A 61 -53.62 -53.27 -185.63
CA ARG A 61 -53.67 -53.59 -184.20
C ARG A 61 -52.34 -53.28 -183.50
N VAL A 62 -51.24 -53.77 -184.07
CA VAL A 62 -49.87 -53.49 -183.59
C VAL A 62 -49.61 -51.98 -183.58
N GLY A 63 -49.95 -51.28 -184.66
CA GLY A 63 -49.81 -49.82 -184.76
C GLY A 63 -50.60 -49.07 -183.68
N LYS A 64 -51.84 -49.50 -183.38
CA LYS A 64 -52.64 -48.92 -182.29
C LYS A 64 -52.01 -49.20 -180.92
N HIS A 65 -51.59 -50.44 -180.66
CA HIS A 65 -50.95 -50.81 -179.39
C HIS A 65 -49.65 -50.02 -179.16
N LEU A 66 -48.79 -49.93 -180.18
CA LEU A 66 -47.58 -49.10 -180.13
C LEU A 66 -47.89 -47.62 -179.89
N LEU A 67 -49.01 -47.09 -180.40
CA LEU A 67 -49.45 -45.73 -180.13
C LEU A 67 -49.89 -45.53 -178.67
N GLU A 68 -50.62 -46.50 -178.10
CA GLU A 68 -51.09 -46.49 -176.70
C GLU A 68 -49.94 -46.68 -175.69
N VAL A 69 -48.99 -47.56 -175.99
CA VAL A 69 -47.75 -47.70 -175.21
C VAL A 69 -46.92 -46.42 -175.31
N ARG A 70 -46.75 -45.86 -176.51
CA ARG A 70 -46.00 -44.61 -176.70
C ARG A 70 -46.67 -43.41 -176.02
N SER A 71 -48.00 -43.34 -175.97
CA SER A 71 -48.72 -42.26 -175.31
C SER A 71 -48.68 -42.35 -173.78
N THR A 72 -48.52 -43.54 -173.20
CA THR A 72 -48.35 -43.75 -171.75
C THR A 72 -46.91 -43.59 -171.27
N VAL A 73 -45.90 -43.84 -172.12
CA VAL A 73 -44.47 -43.67 -171.77
C VAL A 73 -44.11 -42.24 -171.35
N GLN A 74 -44.65 -41.20 -171.99
CA GLN A 74 -44.28 -39.82 -171.63
C GLN A 74 -44.87 -39.35 -170.28
N PRO A 75 -46.16 -39.59 -169.97
CA PRO A 75 -46.70 -39.39 -168.62
C PRO A 75 -45.92 -40.15 -167.53
N LEU A 76 -45.57 -41.41 -167.76
CA LEU A 76 -44.80 -42.21 -166.81
C LEU A 76 -43.39 -41.64 -166.58
N ARG A 77 -42.70 -41.20 -167.64
CA ARG A 77 -41.40 -40.49 -167.51
C ARG A 77 -41.52 -39.20 -166.72
N ASN A 78 -42.56 -38.40 -166.97
CA ASN A 78 -42.81 -37.15 -166.24
C ASN A 78 -43.09 -37.42 -164.75
N SER A 79 -43.91 -38.45 -164.45
CA SER A 79 -44.24 -38.86 -163.08
C SER A 79 -43.03 -39.42 -162.33
N LEU A 80 -42.20 -40.25 -162.99
CA LEU A 80 -40.94 -40.72 -162.43
C LEU A 80 -40.00 -39.55 -162.10
N GLN A 81 -39.84 -38.61 -163.03
CA GLN A 81 -38.99 -37.44 -162.80
C GLN A 81 -39.53 -36.52 -161.70
N ALA A 82 -40.85 -36.46 -161.48
CA ALA A 82 -41.45 -35.75 -160.35
C ALA A 82 -41.13 -36.45 -159.02
N ALA A 83 -41.38 -37.75 -158.93
CA ALA A 83 -41.08 -38.55 -157.74
C ALA A 83 -39.58 -38.57 -157.40
N GLU A 84 -38.69 -38.53 -158.42
CA GLU A 84 -37.25 -38.37 -158.21
C GLU A 84 -36.89 -37.01 -157.62
N ARG A 85 -37.49 -35.90 -158.10
CA ARG A 85 -37.31 -34.57 -157.51
C ARG A 85 -37.78 -34.55 -156.05
N GLU A 86 -38.99 -35.03 -155.78
CA GLU A 86 -39.53 -35.14 -154.41
C GLU A 86 -38.61 -35.97 -153.50
N ARG A 87 -38.08 -37.10 -153.99
CA ARG A 87 -37.12 -37.93 -153.24
C ARG A 87 -35.83 -37.16 -152.92
N GLU A 88 -35.28 -36.40 -153.85
CA GLU A 88 -34.08 -35.59 -153.58
C GLU A 88 -34.39 -34.41 -152.64
N GLU A 89 -35.58 -33.80 -152.73
CA GLU A 89 -36.03 -32.78 -151.78
C GLU A 89 -36.18 -33.34 -150.36
N PHE A 90 -36.85 -34.50 -150.19
CA PHE A 90 -36.94 -35.18 -148.90
C PHE A 90 -35.56 -35.62 -148.38
N ARG A 91 -34.65 -36.08 -149.25
CA ARG A 91 -33.26 -36.39 -148.88
C ARG A 91 -32.53 -35.14 -148.38
N ALA A 92 -32.70 -34.00 -149.04
CA ALA A 92 -32.10 -32.73 -148.63
C ALA A 92 -32.71 -32.21 -147.31
N GLN A 93 -34.02 -32.34 -147.11
CA GLN A 93 -34.71 -31.99 -145.86
C GLN A 93 -34.22 -32.89 -144.71
N LEU A 94 -34.15 -34.21 -144.92
CA LEU A 94 -33.62 -35.17 -143.94
C LEU A 94 -32.17 -34.86 -143.59
N GLY A 95 -31.33 -34.52 -144.58
CA GLY A 95 -29.94 -34.09 -144.35
C GLY A 95 -29.85 -32.83 -143.49
N ARG A 96 -30.66 -31.80 -143.76
CA ARG A 96 -30.72 -30.58 -142.93
C ARG A 96 -31.14 -30.89 -141.50
N ALA A 97 -32.24 -31.62 -141.31
CA ALA A 97 -32.75 -32.01 -139.99
C ALA A 97 -31.75 -32.87 -139.20
N GLN A 98 -31.02 -33.79 -139.86
CA GLN A 98 -29.96 -34.58 -139.23
C GLN A 98 -28.80 -33.70 -138.75
N GLU A 99 -28.37 -32.71 -139.54
CA GLU A 99 -27.30 -31.79 -139.15
C GLU A 99 -27.73 -30.78 -138.08
N GLU A 100 -28.99 -30.33 -138.09
CA GLU A 100 -29.59 -29.54 -137.01
C GLU A 100 -29.62 -30.34 -135.70
N LEU A 101 -30.16 -31.57 -135.72
CA LEU A 101 -30.18 -32.46 -134.55
C LEU A 101 -28.78 -32.79 -134.01
N LYS A 102 -27.77 -32.93 -134.88
CA LYS A 102 -26.37 -33.08 -134.45
C LYS A 102 -25.86 -31.84 -133.73
N ARG A 103 -26.13 -30.63 -134.25
CA ARG A 103 -25.75 -29.37 -133.60
C ARG A 103 -26.46 -29.18 -132.26
N GLU A 104 -27.76 -29.43 -132.19
CA GLU A 104 -28.53 -29.34 -130.95
C GLU A 104 -28.05 -30.33 -129.88
N ARG A 105 -27.71 -31.56 -130.27
CA ARG A 105 -27.11 -32.56 -129.36
C ARG A 105 -25.74 -32.10 -128.87
N ALA A 106 -24.90 -31.54 -129.74
CA ALA A 106 -23.59 -31.02 -129.37
C ALA A 106 -23.71 -29.82 -128.40
N THR A 107 -24.61 -28.87 -128.65
CA THR A 107 -24.85 -27.74 -127.74
C THR A 107 -25.45 -28.19 -126.42
N HIS A 108 -26.44 -29.09 -126.42
CA HIS A 108 -26.97 -29.68 -125.18
C HIS A 108 -25.90 -30.41 -124.37
N GLN A 109 -25.03 -31.19 -125.02
CA GLN A 109 -23.96 -31.91 -124.33
C GLN A 109 -22.89 -30.96 -123.77
N ALA A 110 -22.57 -29.87 -124.47
CA ALA A 110 -21.69 -28.83 -123.96
C ALA A 110 -22.30 -28.10 -122.76
N SER A 111 -23.55 -27.64 -122.87
CA SER A 111 -24.31 -27.00 -121.78
C SER A 111 -24.44 -27.91 -120.57
N LYS A 112 -24.73 -29.21 -120.77
CA LYS A 112 -24.80 -30.20 -119.70
C LYS A 112 -23.46 -30.30 -118.94
N LYS A 113 -22.35 -30.48 -119.65
CA LYS A 113 -21.00 -30.53 -119.04
C LYS A 113 -20.66 -29.25 -118.28
N GLN A 114 -21.03 -28.08 -118.81
CA GLN A 114 -20.80 -26.79 -118.16
C GLN A 114 -21.64 -26.63 -116.88
N LEU A 115 -22.88 -27.12 -116.87
CA LEU A 115 -23.74 -27.13 -115.68
C LEU A 115 -23.25 -28.15 -114.64
N GLU A 116 -22.79 -29.33 -115.06
CA GLU A 116 -22.17 -30.33 -114.18
C GLU A 116 -20.90 -29.78 -113.53
N GLN A 117 -20.02 -29.11 -114.29
CA GLN A 117 -18.83 -28.46 -113.76
C GLN A 117 -19.18 -27.37 -112.74
N ARG A 118 -20.11 -26.45 -113.08
CA ARG A 118 -20.55 -25.38 -112.17
C ARG A 118 -21.21 -25.93 -110.89
N LEU A 119 -21.94 -27.03 -110.99
CA LEU A 119 -22.52 -27.71 -109.83
C LEU A 119 -21.43 -28.28 -108.94
N GLN A 120 -20.39 -28.91 -109.51
CA GLN A 120 -19.26 -29.44 -108.75
C GLN A 120 -18.44 -28.32 -108.08
N GLU A 121 -18.15 -27.24 -108.80
CA GLU A 121 -17.46 -26.05 -108.26
C GLU A 121 -18.27 -25.43 -107.11
N ALA A 122 -19.60 -25.29 -107.27
CA ALA A 122 -20.49 -24.80 -106.23
C ALA A 122 -20.52 -25.75 -105.01
N GLN A 123 -20.58 -27.07 -105.21
CA GLN A 123 -20.56 -28.07 -104.14
C GLN A 123 -19.26 -28.01 -103.32
N VAL A 124 -18.10 -28.01 -103.99
CA VAL A 124 -16.79 -27.90 -103.31
C VAL A 124 -16.69 -26.57 -102.55
N SER A 125 -17.12 -25.46 -103.15
CA SER A 125 -17.11 -24.16 -102.45
C SER A 125 -18.03 -24.14 -101.22
N ARG A 126 -19.20 -24.81 -101.29
CA ARG A 126 -20.12 -24.95 -100.17
C ARG A 126 -19.50 -25.79 -99.05
N GLU A 127 -18.95 -26.95 -99.37
CA GLU A 127 -18.29 -27.86 -98.42
C GLU A 127 -17.08 -27.19 -97.73
N GLU A 128 -16.31 -26.39 -98.47
CA GLU A 128 -15.25 -25.55 -97.87
C GLU A 128 -15.80 -24.51 -96.90
N THR A 129 -16.89 -23.82 -97.23
CA THR A 129 -17.51 -22.84 -96.31
C THR A 129 -18.13 -23.51 -95.09
N GLU A 130 -18.78 -24.67 -95.26
CA GLU A 130 -19.33 -25.47 -94.17
C GLU A 130 -18.22 -25.93 -93.21
N ARG A 131 -17.07 -26.40 -93.73
CA ARG A 131 -15.91 -26.76 -92.90
C ARG A 131 -15.35 -25.56 -92.12
N ARG A 132 -15.17 -24.41 -92.78
CA ARG A 132 -14.67 -23.19 -92.10
C ARG A 132 -15.61 -22.74 -90.98
N LEU A 133 -16.92 -22.73 -91.23
CA LEU A 133 -17.94 -22.39 -90.22
C LEU A 133 -17.97 -23.41 -89.07
N GLN A 134 -17.73 -24.69 -89.33
CA GLN A 134 -17.59 -25.71 -88.28
C GLN A 134 -16.34 -25.46 -87.41
N GLU A 135 -15.19 -25.16 -88.04
CA GLU A 135 -13.94 -24.83 -87.34
C GLU A 135 -14.09 -23.57 -86.46
N GLU A 136 -14.72 -22.51 -86.99
CA GLU A 136 -15.06 -21.29 -86.25
C GLU A 136 -16.04 -21.57 -85.09
N LEU A 137 -17.07 -22.38 -85.30
CA LEU A 137 -18.02 -22.77 -84.25
C LEU A 137 -17.35 -23.59 -83.14
N GLU A 138 -16.41 -24.48 -83.47
CA GLU A 138 -15.64 -25.23 -82.48
C GLU A 138 -14.66 -24.33 -81.71
N GLU A 139 -14.01 -23.37 -82.39
CA GLU A 139 -13.14 -22.39 -81.74
C GLU A 139 -13.91 -21.49 -80.78
N LEU A 140 -15.07 -20.96 -81.22
CA LEU A 140 -15.97 -20.19 -80.36
C LEU A 140 -16.45 -21.01 -79.16
N ARG A 141 -16.82 -22.28 -79.35
CA ARG A 141 -17.18 -23.20 -78.24
C ARG A 141 -16.03 -23.40 -77.25
N ARG A 142 -14.80 -23.65 -77.72
CA ARG A 142 -13.60 -23.75 -76.85
C ARG A 142 -13.37 -22.45 -76.08
N GLY A 143 -13.49 -21.31 -76.75
CA GLY A 143 -13.39 -19.98 -76.14
C GLY A 143 -14.45 -19.75 -75.06
N THR A 144 -15.73 -20.07 -75.34
CA THR A 144 -16.83 -19.98 -74.38
C THR A 144 -16.55 -20.81 -73.13
N VAL A 145 -16.20 -22.10 -73.26
CA VAL A 145 -15.89 -22.97 -72.12
C VAL A 145 -14.70 -22.45 -71.31
N SER A 146 -13.65 -21.95 -71.98
CA SER A 146 -12.48 -21.36 -71.30
C SER A 146 -12.82 -20.08 -70.53
N LEU A 147 -13.75 -19.26 -71.05
CA LEU A 147 -14.23 -18.05 -70.38
C LEU A 147 -15.17 -18.40 -69.22
N GLU A 148 -16.02 -19.42 -69.37
CA GLU A 148 -16.90 -19.92 -68.30
C GLU A 148 -16.10 -20.48 -67.12
N ASP A 149 -15.09 -21.32 -67.39
CA ASP A 149 -14.15 -21.83 -66.38
C ASP A 149 -13.42 -20.67 -65.66
N SER A 150 -12.87 -19.72 -66.42
CA SER A 150 -12.22 -18.53 -65.85
C SER A 150 -13.17 -17.69 -64.99
N ASN A 151 -14.42 -17.50 -65.43
CA ASN A 151 -15.46 -16.78 -64.69
C ASN A 151 -15.87 -17.53 -63.42
N SER A 152 -15.96 -18.86 -63.46
CA SER A 152 -16.21 -19.71 -62.28
C SER A 152 -15.09 -19.59 -61.23
N LYS A 153 -13.83 -19.60 -61.68
CA LYS A 153 -12.64 -19.41 -60.82
C LYS A 153 -12.62 -18.02 -60.19
N LEU A 154 -12.94 -16.97 -60.97
CA LEU A 154 -13.06 -15.60 -60.46
C LEU A 154 -14.20 -15.47 -59.44
N LYS A 155 -15.37 -16.07 -59.69
CA LYS A 155 -16.49 -16.10 -58.72
C LYS A 155 -16.11 -16.79 -57.41
N ALA A 156 -15.42 -17.94 -57.47
CA ALA A 156 -14.92 -18.65 -56.30
C ALA A 156 -13.83 -17.85 -55.55
N GLY A 157 -12.95 -17.15 -56.27
CA GLY A 157 -11.98 -16.22 -55.68
C GLY A 157 -12.66 -15.06 -54.95
N ILE A 158 -13.72 -14.49 -55.53
CA ILE A 158 -14.51 -13.41 -54.92
C ILE A 158 -15.26 -13.89 -53.68
N SER A 159 -15.84 -15.09 -53.66
CA SER A 159 -16.49 -15.62 -52.46
C SER A 159 -15.48 -15.85 -51.34
N LEU A 160 -14.32 -16.45 -51.63
CA LEU A 160 -13.25 -16.65 -50.66
C LEU A 160 -12.70 -15.32 -50.10
N GLN A 161 -12.57 -14.29 -50.95
CA GLN A 161 -12.17 -12.95 -50.50
C GLN A 161 -13.24 -12.30 -49.60
N LYS A 162 -14.52 -12.47 -49.90
CA LYS A 162 -15.62 -11.98 -49.03
C LYS A 162 -15.63 -12.68 -47.67
N GLU A 163 -15.45 -13.99 -47.64
CA GLU A 163 -15.33 -14.75 -46.39
C GLU A 163 -14.12 -14.29 -45.55
N ARG A 164 -12.98 -14.02 -46.21
CA ARG A 164 -11.79 -13.50 -45.52
C ARG A 164 -11.99 -12.09 -44.99
N LEU A 165 -12.64 -11.20 -45.74
CA LEU A 165 -12.98 -9.85 -45.28
C LEU A 165 -13.93 -9.92 -44.07
N HIS A 166 -14.98 -10.75 -44.14
CA HIS A 166 -15.92 -10.90 -43.04
C HIS A 166 -15.25 -11.39 -41.74
N LYS A 167 -14.31 -12.35 -41.83
CA LYS A 167 -13.50 -12.78 -40.68
C LYS A 167 -12.68 -11.64 -40.07
N LEU A 168 -11.99 -10.86 -40.92
CA LEU A 168 -11.21 -9.69 -40.48
C LEU A 168 -12.10 -8.58 -39.88
N GLU A 169 -13.34 -8.43 -40.33
CA GLU A 169 -14.32 -7.52 -39.74
C GLU A 169 -14.76 -7.98 -38.34
N CYS A 170 -15.00 -9.29 -38.15
CA CYS A 170 -15.27 -9.86 -36.83
C CYS A 170 -14.07 -9.69 -35.88
N GLU A 171 -12.86 -10.06 -36.31
CA GLU A 171 -11.61 -9.90 -35.53
C GLU A 171 -11.38 -8.42 -35.14
N ARG A 172 -11.64 -7.48 -36.05
CA ARG A 172 -11.61 -6.03 -35.76
C ARG A 172 -12.60 -5.65 -34.67
N ASP A 173 -13.83 -6.16 -34.74
CA ASP A 173 -14.90 -5.79 -33.80
C ASP A 173 -14.69 -6.42 -32.41
N GLU A 174 -14.10 -7.61 -32.34
CA GLU A 174 -13.61 -8.25 -31.12
C GLU A 174 -12.49 -7.42 -30.47
N LEU A 175 -11.43 -7.10 -31.22
CA LEU A 175 -10.33 -6.25 -30.74
C LEU A 175 -10.80 -4.86 -30.31
N HIS A 176 -11.80 -4.29 -31.01
CA HIS A 176 -12.37 -3.00 -30.64
C HIS A 176 -13.21 -3.06 -29.36
N GLN A 177 -13.82 -4.20 -29.04
CA GLN A 177 -14.45 -4.43 -27.73
C GLN A 177 -13.40 -4.62 -26.63
N GLU A 178 -12.33 -5.38 -26.90
CA GLU A 178 -11.23 -5.59 -25.95
C GLU A 178 -10.53 -4.27 -25.58
N VAL A 179 -10.25 -3.39 -26.56
CA VAL A 179 -9.70 -2.04 -26.29
C VAL A 179 -10.64 -1.20 -25.42
N LYS A 180 -11.96 -1.31 -25.61
CA LYS A 180 -12.95 -0.61 -24.78
C LYS A 180 -12.98 -1.16 -23.35
N THR A 181 -12.90 -2.47 -23.15
CA THR A 181 -12.83 -3.06 -21.80
C THR A 181 -11.53 -2.66 -21.11
N MET A 182 -10.40 -2.72 -21.82
CA MET A 182 -9.10 -2.28 -21.30
C MET A 182 -9.10 -0.80 -20.88
N GLN A 183 -9.73 0.10 -21.64
CA GLN A 183 -9.87 1.52 -21.25
C GLN A 183 -10.68 1.69 -19.96
N VAL A 184 -11.78 0.95 -19.78
CA VAL A 184 -12.57 0.99 -18.55
C VAL A 184 -11.80 0.43 -17.35
N GLU A 185 -11.01 -0.62 -17.55
CA GLU A 185 -10.12 -1.16 -16.52
C GLU A 185 -8.97 -0.21 -16.17
N GLU A 186 -8.39 0.48 -17.14
CA GLU A 186 -7.35 1.49 -16.93
C GLU A 186 -7.88 2.71 -16.16
N GLU A 187 -9.09 3.19 -16.50
CA GLU A 187 -9.79 4.21 -15.70
C GLU A 187 -10.05 3.75 -14.26
N ALA A 188 -10.48 2.50 -14.07
CA ALA A 188 -10.74 1.93 -12.76
C ALA A 188 -9.45 1.81 -11.93
N ARG A 189 -8.35 1.38 -12.58
CA ARG A 189 -7.00 1.34 -12.00
C ARG A 189 -6.55 2.73 -11.58
N SER A 190 -6.67 3.75 -12.45
CA SER A 190 -6.29 5.13 -12.14
C SER A 190 -7.04 5.65 -10.89
N LYS A 191 -8.34 5.35 -10.76
CA LYS A 191 -9.16 5.71 -9.59
C LYS A 191 -8.76 4.95 -8.32
N LEU A 192 -8.19 3.75 -8.44
CA LEU A 192 -7.62 3.00 -7.30
C LEU A 192 -6.23 3.51 -6.91
N GLU A 193 -5.42 3.90 -7.89
CA GLU A 193 -4.08 4.46 -7.69
C GLU A 193 -4.14 5.81 -6.97
N GLU A 194 -5.06 6.70 -7.38
CA GLU A 194 -5.36 7.96 -6.66
C GLU A 194 -5.79 7.69 -5.20
N LYS A 195 -6.73 6.76 -4.96
CA LYS A 195 -7.14 6.37 -3.60
C LYS A 195 -5.99 5.83 -2.77
N THR A 196 -5.08 5.08 -3.39
CA THR A 196 -3.91 4.52 -2.71
C THR A 196 -2.96 5.63 -2.27
N GLN A 197 -2.64 6.59 -3.17
CA GLN A 197 -1.82 7.76 -2.83
C GLN A 197 -2.46 8.61 -1.71
N VAL A 198 -3.78 8.80 -1.72
CA VAL A 198 -4.50 9.51 -0.64
C VAL A 198 -4.40 8.77 0.69
N LEU A 199 -4.56 7.43 0.70
CA LEU A 199 -4.43 6.61 1.91
C LEU A 199 -2.99 6.59 2.42
N GLU A 200 -1.98 6.53 1.55
CA GLU A 200 -0.56 6.63 1.91
C GLU A 200 -0.23 7.98 2.55
N ALA A 201 -0.72 9.10 1.98
CA ALA A 201 -0.56 10.43 2.56
C ALA A 201 -1.25 10.57 3.93
N GLN A 202 -2.44 9.99 4.10
CA GLN A 202 -3.13 9.92 5.39
C GLN A 202 -2.32 9.08 6.40
N LEU A 203 -1.79 7.93 6.00
CA LEU A 203 -1.01 7.03 6.85
C LEU A 203 0.32 7.66 7.28
N SER A 204 1.00 8.38 6.37
CA SER A 204 2.17 9.20 6.72
C SER A 204 1.83 10.31 7.72
N THR A 205 0.63 10.91 7.61
CA THR A 205 0.18 11.97 8.52
C THR A 205 -0.16 11.43 9.90
N THR A 206 -0.87 10.29 9.98
CA THR A 206 -1.19 9.64 11.27
C THR A 206 0.05 9.10 11.95
N GLN A 207 1.02 8.57 11.19
CA GLN A 207 2.33 8.17 11.72
C GLN A 207 3.07 9.35 12.36
N LEU A 208 3.11 10.51 11.69
CA LEU A 208 3.75 11.72 12.22
C LEU A 208 3.04 12.26 13.47
N LEU A 209 1.71 12.16 13.54
CA LEU A 209 0.93 12.50 14.75
C LEU A 209 1.21 11.51 15.90
N LEU A 210 1.27 10.22 15.61
CA LEU A 210 1.60 9.17 16.57
C LEU A 210 3.00 9.38 17.17
N ASP A 211 4.00 9.71 16.35
CA ASP A 211 5.36 9.94 16.82
C ASP A 211 5.48 11.25 17.63
N LYS A 212 4.68 12.27 17.30
CA LYS A 212 4.51 13.46 18.17
C LYS A 212 3.94 13.06 19.55
N GLU A 213 2.87 12.26 19.61
CA GLU A 213 2.31 11.82 20.89
C GLU A 213 3.27 10.92 21.69
N LYS A 214 4.01 10.01 21.04
CA LYS A 214 5.10 9.24 21.68
C LYS A 214 6.14 10.17 22.31
N SER A 215 6.54 11.23 21.61
CA SER A 215 7.53 12.20 22.14
C SER A 215 6.99 13.00 23.33
N LYS A 216 5.71 13.39 23.32
CA LYS A 216 5.04 14.03 24.46
C LYS A 216 4.95 13.09 25.65
N TYR A 217 4.55 11.84 25.43
CA TYR A 217 4.47 10.80 26.45
C TYR A 217 5.84 10.56 27.11
N GLN A 218 6.91 10.40 26.32
CA GLN A 218 8.27 10.26 26.84
C GLN A 218 8.73 11.48 27.66
N ASN A 219 8.36 12.70 27.26
CA ASN A 219 8.65 13.91 28.03
C ASN A 219 7.87 13.91 29.36
N ALA A 220 6.59 13.55 29.34
CA ALA A 220 5.77 13.41 30.55
C ALA A 220 6.33 12.34 31.52
N CYS A 221 6.82 11.20 31.01
CA CYS A 221 7.51 10.19 31.83
C CYS A 221 8.75 10.77 32.52
N ARG A 222 9.62 11.48 31.79
CA ARG A 222 10.81 12.13 32.38
C ARG A 222 10.46 13.20 33.41
N GLN A 223 9.38 13.95 33.20
CA GLN A 223 8.87 14.92 34.17
C GLN A 223 8.35 14.23 35.42
N GLN A 224 7.62 13.12 35.26
CA GLN A 224 7.13 12.29 36.38
C GLN A 224 8.29 11.68 37.18
N GLU A 225 9.33 11.16 36.51
CA GLU A 225 10.56 10.66 37.16
C GLU A 225 11.26 11.77 37.96
N SER A 226 11.38 12.98 37.40
CA SER A 226 11.96 14.14 38.08
C SER A 226 11.12 14.59 39.29
N LEU A 227 9.79 14.60 39.16
CA LEU A 227 8.88 14.91 40.27
C LEU A 227 8.98 13.86 41.39
N GLN A 228 9.04 12.57 41.05
CA GLN A 228 9.27 11.51 42.03
C GLN A 228 10.63 11.63 42.72
N ALA A 229 11.70 11.98 41.99
CA ALA A 229 13.01 12.23 42.59
C ALA A 229 12.98 13.41 43.57
N LYS A 230 12.29 14.51 43.22
CA LYS A 230 12.06 15.63 44.14
C LYS A 230 11.24 15.24 45.36
N GLN A 231 10.18 14.43 45.19
CA GLN A 231 9.37 13.93 46.31
C GLN A 231 10.20 13.07 47.28
N ARG A 232 11.07 12.19 46.78
CA ARG A 232 11.99 11.40 47.62
C ARG A 232 12.95 12.31 48.40
N SER A 233 13.59 13.27 47.74
CA SER A 233 14.49 14.23 48.41
C SER A 233 13.78 15.13 49.43
N LEU A 234 12.51 15.47 49.20
CA LEU A 234 11.69 16.18 50.19
C LEU A 234 11.32 15.29 51.39
N LEU A 235 11.01 14.01 51.18
CA LEU A 235 10.79 13.05 52.26
C LEU A 235 12.06 12.87 53.10
N GLU A 236 13.22 12.65 52.47
CA GLU A 236 14.52 12.59 53.15
C GLU A 236 14.82 13.86 53.98
N ARG A 237 14.38 15.04 53.50
CA ARG A 237 14.52 16.30 54.24
C ARG A 237 13.52 16.42 55.38
N VAL A 238 12.31 15.89 55.26
CA VAL A 238 11.34 15.79 56.38
C VAL A 238 11.87 14.83 57.43
N ASP A 239 12.31 13.63 57.06
CA ASP A 239 12.90 12.65 57.98
C ASP A 239 14.12 13.24 58.72
N ALA A 240 14.95 14.05 58.04
CA ALA A 240 16.07 14.75 58.66
C ALA A 240 15.61 15.88 59.61
N LEU A 241 14.55 16.62 59.28
CA LEU A 241 13.99 17.65 60.15
C LEU A 241 13.29 17.05 61.37
N ASP A 242 12.65 15.89 61.23
CA ASP A 242 12.05 15.15 62.35
C ASP A 242 13.17 14.65 63.29
N GLN A 243 14.28 14.13 62.75
CA GLN A 243 15.48 13.81 63.54
C GLN A 243 16.10 15.03 64.21
N GLU A 244 16.19 16.19 63.54
CA GLU A 244 16.63 17.45 64.15
C GLU A 244 15.68 17.85 65.31
N CYS A 245 14.36 17.71 65.13
CA CYS A 245 13.35 17.97 66.16
C CYS A 245 13.45 17.01 67.36
N GLU A 246 13.59 15.70 67.14
CA GLU A 246 13.79 14.71 68.20
C GLU A 246 15.09 14.98 68.98
N GLN A 247 16.17 15.35 68.28
CA GLN A 247 17.43 15.73 68.92
C GLN A 247 17.29 17.00 69.75
N LEU A 248 16.58 18.02 69.25
CA LEU A 248 16.32 19.26 70.00
C LEU A 248 15.41 19.03 71.20
N GLN A 249 14.36 18.20 71.08
CA GLN A 249 13.52 17.78 72.21
C GLN A 249 14.34 17.00 73.24
N GLY A 250 15.19 16.07 72.81
CA GLY A 250 16.08 15.32 73.70
C GLY A 250 17.18 16.17 74.35
N GLN A 251 17.60 17.27 73.72
CA GLN A 251 18.50 18.27 74.32
C GLN A 251 17.75 19.18 75.31
N LEU A 252 16.52 19.58 74.98
CA LEU A 252 15.65 20.37 75.83
C LEU A 252 15.33 19.59 77.11
N GLY A 253 14.85 18.35 77.01
CA GLY A 253 14.58 17.48 78.16
C GLY A 253 15.82 17.32 79.06
N LYS A 254 17.00 17.06 78.50
CA LYS A 254 18.27 17.03 79.28
C LYS A 254 18.62 18.37 79.93
N SER A 255 18.16 19.50 79.38
CA SER A 255 18.34 20.82 79.97
C SER A 255 17.30 21.11 81.05
N GLU A 256 16.07 20.62 80.89
CA GLU A 256 14.99 20.66 81.87
C GLU A 256 15.33 19.77 83.08
N ASP A 257 15.81 18.54 82.86
CA ASP A 257 16.32 17.63 83.90
C ASP A 257 17.44 18.30 84.72
N ARG A 258 18.41 18.93 84.03
CA ARG A 258 19.47 19.71 84.68
C ARG A 258 18.94 20.92 85.42
N GLN A 259 17.89 21.56 84.91
CA GLN A 259 17.24 22.68 85.59
C GLN A 259 16.52 22.19 86.85
N THR A 260 15.85 21.05 86.83
CA THR A 260 15.25 20.44 88.03
C THR A 260 16.32 20.01 89.03
N ASP A 261 17.41 19.35 88.61
CA ASP A 261 18.55 19.01 89.48
C ASP A 261 19.15 20.26 90.16
N LEU A 262 19.31 21.35 89.40
CA LEU A 262 19.82 22.63 89.92
C LEU A 262 18.80 23.33 90.83
N GLN A 263 17.50 23.19 90.54
CA GLN A 263 16.43 23.73 91.37
C GLN A 263 16.34 22.97 92.71
N GLU A 264 16.43 21.64 92.71
CA GLU A 264 16.49 20.80 93.91
C GLU A 264 17.74 21.08 94.76
N ARG A 265 18.90 21.28 94.11
CA ARG A 265 20.12 21.75 94.77
C ARG A 265 19.95 23.13 95.38
N LEU A 266 19.26 24.05 94.70
CA LEU A 266 18.95 25.39 95.23
C LEU A 266 17.99 25.32 96.41
N THR A 267 16.96 24.48 96.39
CA THR A 267 16.08 24.29 97.55
C THR A 267 16.82 23.66 98.73
N HIS A 268 17.66 22.64 98.50
CA HIS A 268 18.49 22.05 99.55
C HIS A 268 19.44 23.08 100.18
N ILE A 269 20.14 23.87 99.37
CA ILE A 269 21.04 24.94 99.86
C ILE A 269 20.25 26.04 100.59
N SER A 270 19.01 26.35 100.17
CA SER A 270 18.15 27.28 100.88
C SER A 270 17.69 26.72 102.24
N GLU A 271 17.31 25.44 102.30
CA GLU A 271 16.94 24.76 103.54
C GLU A 271 18.14 24.66 104.50
N GLU A 272 19.34 24.35 104.00
CA GLU A 272 20.59 24.38 104.78
C GLU A 272 20.92 25.80 105.27
N LYS A 273 20.74 26.83 104.42
CA LYS A 273 20.91 28.24 104.81
C LYS A 273 19.94 28.62 105.92
N ASP A 274 18.66 28.26 105.80
CA ASP A 274 17.63 28.61 106.79
C ASP A 274 17.84 27.82 108.11
N GLN A 275 18.36 26.59 108.04
CA GLN A 275 18.85 25.84 109.20
C GLN A 275 20.06 26.51 109.86
N LEU A 276 21.02 27.03 109.08
CA LEU A 276 22.17 27.77 109.61
C LEU A 276 21.78 29.14 110.18
N GLU A 277 20.80 29.84 109.60
CA GLU A 277 20.26 31.10 110.15
C GLU A 277 19.47 30.86 111.44
N THR A 278 18.72 29.77 111.55
CA THR A 278 18.04 29.38 112.81
C THR A 278 19.03 28.93 113.91
N GLN A 279 20.10 28.22 113.55
CA GLN A 279 21.21 27.94 114.48
C GLN A 279 21.94 29.22 114.91
N LEU A 280 22.25 30.13 113.97
CA LEU A 280 22.91 31.40 114.27
C LEU A 280 22.08 32.30 115.18
N THR A 281 20.76 32.34 114.99
CA THR A 281 19.85 33.11 115.86
C THR A 281 19.69 32.47 117.24
N GLN A 282 19.73 31.13 117.36
CA GLN A 282 19.83 30.46 118.67
C GLN A 282 21.14 30.81 119.39
N GLU A 283 22.29 30.71 118.72
CA GLU A 283 23.60 31.08 119.31
C GLU A 283 23.66 32.58 119.70
N GLN A 284 23.07 33.47 118.90
CA GLN A 284 22.95 34.90 119.24
C GLN A 284 22.05 35.14 120.46
N ALA A 285 20.95 34.40 120.59
CA ALA A 285 20.08 34.46 121.77
C ALA A 285 20.82 33.94 123.01
N LEU A 286 21.51 32.80 122.91
CA LEU A 286 22.31 32.21 123.99
C LEU A 286 23.43 33.15 124.45
N CYS A 287 24.14 33.78 123.50
CA CYS A 287 25.13 34.82 123.80
C CYS A 287 24.52 36.03 124.50
N SER A 288 23.28 36.41 124.15
CA SER A 288 22.58 37.53 124.77
C SER A 288 22.14 37.20 126.21
N GLU A 289 21.70 35.97 126.47
CA GLU A 289 21.39 35.47 127.82
C GLU A 289 22.66 35.40 128.68
N LEU A 290 23.76 34.85 128.16
CA LEU A 290 25.07 34.85 128.82
C LEU A 290 25.57 36.26 129.15
N GLN A 291 25.35 37.23 128.26
CA GLN A 291 25.69 38.63 128.50
C GLN A 291 24.84 39.26 129.61
N GLN A 292 23.55 38.92 129.72
CA GLN A 292 22.69 39.35 130.83
C GLN A 292 23.07 38.70 132.16
N GLU A 293 23.35 37.39 132.18
CA GLU A 293 23.83 36.69 133.38
C GLU A 293 25.15 37.29 133.88
N LYS A 294 26.08 37.59 132.97
CA LYS A 294 27.32 38.31 133.28
C LYS A 294 27.04 39.67 133.92
N GLN A 295 26.17 40.50 133.34
CA GLN A 295 25.83 41.81 133.91
C GLN A 295 25.18 41.69 135.29
N ARG A 296 24.33 40.67 135.50
CA ARG A 296 23.70 40.39 136.80
C ARG A 296 24.73 40.00 137.86
N LEU A 297 25.68 39.14 137.50
CA LEU A 297 26.81 38.76 138.36
C LEU A 297 27.71 39.96 138.67
N GLU A 298 27.98 40.83 137.68
CA GLU A 298 28.74 42.07 137.88
C GLU A 298 28.05 43.04 138.85
N SER A 299 26.70 43.15 138.81
CA SER A 299 25.91 43.92 139.79
C SER A 299 26.03 43.35 141.21
N HIS A 300 25.81 42.04 141.37
CA HIS A 300 25.95 41.38 142.68
C HIS A 300 27.37 41.50 143.25
N VAL A 301 28.40 41.41 142.42
CA VAL A 301 29.80 41.65 142.84
C VAL A 301 30.00 43.09 143.29
N GLY A 302 29.34 44.07 142.65
CA GLY A 302 29.31 45.47 143.09
C GLY A 302 28.68 45.64 144.48
N GLU A 303 27.45 45.15 144.65
CA GLU A 303 26.68 45.21 145.91
C GLU A 303 27.41 44.55 147.09
N LEU A 304 28.07 43.40 146.85
CA LEU A 304 28.95 42.74 147.83
C LEU A 304 30.16 43.60 148.20
N LYS A 305 30.76 44.30 147.22
CA LYS A 305 31.93 45.16 147.42
C LYS A 305 31.60 46.37 148.28
N ASP A 306 30.44 46.98 148.04
CA ASP A 306 29.96 48.12 148.83
C ASP A 306 29.57 47.69 150.26
N SER A 307 28.94 46.53 150.42
CA SER A 307 28.66 45.92 151.73
C SER A 307 29.95 45.67 152.53
N VAL A 308 30.99 45.15 151.88
CA VAL A 308 32.32 44.93 152.49
C VAL A 308 33.03 46.25 152.84
N ASN A 309 32.86 47.30 152.02
CA ASN A 309 33.40 48.62 152.33
C ASN A 309 32.69 49.27 153.54
N GLN A 310 31.37 49.13 153.62
CA GLN A 310 30.56 49.65 154.73
C GLN A 310 30.94 48.98 156.07
N LEU A 311 30.97 47.64 156.11
CA LEU A 311 31.43 46.88 157.27
C LEU A 311 32.88 47.22 157.67
N ARG A 312 33.76 47.47 156.70
CA ARG A 312 35.14 47.89 156.97
C ARG A 312 35.22 49.28 157.60
N GLY A 313 34.31 50.19 157.24
CA GLY A 313 34.18 51.51 157.86
C GLY A 313 33.72 51.41 159.33
N GLU A 314 32.66 50.66 159.59
CA GLU A 314 32.12 50.43 160.94
C GLU A 314 33.18 49.83 161.89
N VAL A 315 33.97 48.85 161.41
CA VAL A 315 35.08 48.27 162.17
C VAL A 315 36.19 49.28 162.47
N GLN A 316 36.46 50.24 161.58
CA GLN A 316 37.45 51.30 161.82
C GLN A 316 36.96 52.34 162.83
N GLU A 317 35.68 52.72 162.80
CA GLU A 317 35.11 53.62 163.81
C GLU A 317 35.10 52.99 165.21
N LEU A 318 34.69 51.71 165.32
CA LEU A 318 34.72 50.97 166.58
C LEU A 318 36.14 50.87 167.16
N ALA A 319 37.13 50.57 166.31
CA ALA A 319 38.54 50.50 166.73
C ALA A 319 39.11 51.87 167.18
N GLN A 320 38.71 52.98 166.55
CA GLN A 320 39.09 54.32 167.05
C GLN A 320 38.40 54.65 168.38
N ARG A 321 37.14 54.24 168.54
CA ARG A 321 36.36 54.44 169.78
C ARG A 321 36.98 53.70 170.96
N GLU A 322 37.36 52.43 170.80
CA GLU A 322 38.14 51.70 171.82
C GLU A 322 39.47 52.38 172.14
N ARG A 323 40.21 52.81 171.11
CA ARG A 323 41.52 53.45 171.32
C ARG A 323 41.44 54.76 172.12
N LEU A 324 40.36 55.52 171.96
CA LEU A 324 40.08 56.72 172.74
C LEU A 324 39.60 56.40 174.17
N MET A 325 38.80 55.33 174.36
CA MET A 325 38.38 54.88 175.70
C MET A 325 39.55 54.45 176.59
N VAL A 326 40.63 53.91 176.01
CA VAL A 326 41.82 53.47 176.77
C VAL A 326 42.79 54.63 177.05
N ALA A 327 42.88 55.63 176.17
CA ALA A 327 43.88 56.70 176.27
C ALA A 327 43.51 57.84 177.24
N PHE A 328 42.22 58.08 177.52
CA PHE A 328 41.76 59.19 178.37
C PHE A 328 40.71 58.76 179.41
N PRO A 329 41.11 58.09 180.51
CA PRO A 329 40.19 57.63 181.56
C PRO A 329 39.42 58.78 182.26
N GLU A 330 39.97 59.99 182.26
CA GLU A 330 39.39 61.18 182.91
C GLU A 330 38.17 61.77 182.16
N LEU A 331 37.84 61.28 180.96
CA LEU A 331 36.76 61.80 180.11
C LEU A 331 35.69 60.74 179.79
N THR A 332 35.28 59.94 180.78
CA THR A 332 34.04 59.16 180.68
C THR A 332 32.91 59.87 181.43
N PRO A 333 31.80 60.25 180.78
CA PRO A 333 30.58 60.62 181.50
C PRO A 333 30.02 59.38 182.20
N LEU A 334 29.91 59.43 183.53
CA LEU A 334 29.05 58.51 184.28
C LEU A 334 27.60 58.61 183.73
N PRO A 335 26.82 57.51 183.72
CA PRO A 335 26.48 56.87 184.98
C PRO A 335 26.55 55.33 185.00
N GLN A 336 27.38 54.81 185.90
CA GLN A 336 26.82 53.97 186.96
C GLN A 336 25.87 54.88 187.77
N GLY A 337 24.66 54.47 188.15
CA GLY A 337 24.40 53.18 188.79
C GLY A 337 24.80 53.32 190.25
N SER A 338 23.84 53.58 191.13
CA SER A 338 24.10 53.54 192.57
C SER A 338 24.66 52.16 192.94
N PRO A 339 25.76 52.06 193.70
CA PRO A 339 26.25 50.77 194.15
C PRO A 339 25.22 50.16 195.09
N GLN A 340 24.46 49.19 194.59
CA GLN A 340 23.66 48.31 195.44
C GLN A 340 24.63 47.42 196.20
N SER A 341 24.96 47.79 197.44
CA SER A 341 25.10 46.75 198.45
C SER A 341 23.70 46.28 198.80
N THR A 342 23.49 44.97 198.68
CA THR A 342 22.18 44.33 198.93
C THR A 342 21.98 43.98 200.41
N GLY A 343 22.92 44.39 201.27
CA GLY A 343 22.95 44.05 202.71
C GLY A 343 23.68 42.74 203.04
N ASP A 344 24.44 42.17 202.10
CA ASP A 344 25.24 40.95 202.31
C ASP A 344 26.73 41.18 202.01
N VAL A 345 27.51 41.23 203.09
CA VAL A 345 28.95 41.56 203.08
C VAL A 345 29.80 40.44 202.45
N LEU A 346 29.35 39.18 202.49
CA LEU A 346 30.09 38.07 201.90
C LEU A 346 30.00 38.08 200.37
N GLY A 347 28.82 38.39 199.81
CA GLY A 347 28.63 38.51 198.36
C GLY A 347 29.37 39.69 197.73
N ASP A 348 29.35 40.86 198.39
CA ASP A 348 30.05 42.06 197.90
C ASP A 348 31.59 41.87 197.89
N MET A 349 32.14 41.10 198.83
CA MET A 349 33.56 40.70 198.83
C MET A 349 33.91 39.71 197.70
N GLU A 350 33.03 38.77 197.38
CA GLU A 350 33.29 37.78 196.31
C GLU A 350 33.25 38.43 194.91
N GLN A 351 32.38 39.43 194.69
CA GLN A 351 32.41 40.24 193.48
C GLN A 351 33.70 41.07 193.35
N GLN A 352 34.19 41.68 194.44
CA GLN A 352 35.50 42.36 194.41
C GLN A 352 36.65 41.39 194.12
N PHE A 353 36.61 40.16 194.64
CA PHE A 353 37.65 39.17 194.39
C PHE A 353 37.71 38.77 192.91
N GLN A 354 36.56 38.50 192.27
CA GLN A 354 36.47 38.23 190.83
C GLN A 354 36.97 39.41 189.97
N ALA A 355 36.58 40.64 190.31
CA ALA A 355 37.04 41.83 189.59
C ALA A 355 38.56 42.01 189.66
N ASN A 356 39.17 41.76 190.82
CA ASN A 356 40.62 41.81 190.98
C ASN A 356 41.34 40.67 190.23
N TYR A 357 40.78 39.46 190.21
CA TYR A 357 41.34 38.32 189.45
C TYR A 357 41.39 38.60 187.94
N VAL A 358 40.35 39.20 187.36
CA VAL A 358 40.35 39.60 185.94
C VAL A 358 41.37 40.71 185.68
N ARG A 359 41.48 41.70 186.58
CA ARG A 359 42.41 42.84 186.43
C ARG A 359 43.88 42.41 186.40
N ILE A 360 44.25 41.38 187.19
CA ILE A 360 45.62 40.84 187.19
C ILE A 360 45.97 40.21 185.84
N ARG A 361 45.10 39.38 185.24
CA ARG A 361 45.36 38.76 183.93
C ARG A 361 45.62 39.78 182.82
N VAL A 362 44.84 40.87 182.79
CA VAL A 362 45.01 41.93 181.77
C VAL A 362 46.37 42.61 181.91
N LEU A 363 46.79 42.92 183.14
CA LEU A 363 48.11 43.53 183.41
C LEU A 363 49.30 42.60 183.09
N GLU A 364 49.15 41.28 183.25
CA GLU A 364 50.15 40.31 182.81
C GLU A 364 50.26 40.26 181.29
N GLN A 365 49.13 40.29 180.58
CA GLN A 365 49.09 40.23 179.12
C GLN A 365 49.61 41.54 178.48
N GLU A 366 49.29 42.70 179.05
CA GLU A 366 49.88 43.99 178.65
C GLU A 366 51.39 44.05 178.90
N ASN A 367 51.90 43.54 180.03
CA ASN A 367 53.35 43.44 180.27
C ASN A 367 54.04 42.57 179.21
N SER A 368 53.46 41.43 178.82
CA SER A 368 54.02 40.59 177.74
C SER A 368 54.07 41.33 176.38
N THR A 369 53.07 42.19 176.13
CA THR A 369 52.93 42.97 174.90
C THR A 369 53.90 44.16 174.88
N LEU A 370 54.08 44.84 176.02
CA LEU A 370 55.10 45.87 176.22
C LEU A 370 56.52 45.30 176.10
N HIS A 371 56.78 44.13 176.69
CA HIS A 371 58.09 43.48 176.59
C HIS A 371 58.42 43.12 175.13
N SER A 372 57.44 42.60 174.38
CA SER A 372 57.54 42.34 172.94
C SER A 372 57.73 43.60 172.10
N SER A 373 57.15 44.73 172.53
CA SER A 373 57.25 46.02 171.83
C SER A 373 58.58 46.73 172.10
N LEU A 374 59.14 46.60 173.32
CA LEU A 374 60.49 47.05 173.66
C LEU A 374 61.56 46.29 172.88
N VAL A 375 61.38 44.98 172.64
CA VAL A 375 62.25 44.20 171.74
C VAL A 375 62.20 44.78 170.31
N LYS A 376 61.00 45.02 169.76
CA LYS A 376 60.87 45.61 168.41
C LYS A 376 61.42 47.04 168.30
N LEU A 377 61.41 47.81 169.39
CA LEU A 377 62.09 49.11 169.47
C LEU A 377 63.62 48.98 169.54
N ARG A 378 64.15 47.94 170.22
CA ARG A 378 65.57 47.61 170.21
C ARG A 378 66.05 47.23 168.81
N ASP A 379 65.26 46.46 168.07
CA ASP A 379 65.57 46.05 166.69
C ASP A 379 65.53 47.27 165.73
N ARG A 380 64.56 48.18 165.88
CA ARG A 380 64.53 49.44 165.12
C ARG A 380 65.67 50.38 165.49
N ALA A 381 66.12 50.42 166.74
CA ALA A 381 67.30 51.19 167.14
C ALA A 381 68.59 50.65 166.52
N GLN A 382 68.70 49.34 166.26
CA GLN A 382 69.83 48.75 165.53
C GLN A 382 69.82 49.12 164.04
N LEU A 383 68.65 49.16 163.39
CA LEU A 383 68.50 49.66 162.02
C LEU A 383 68.75 51.18 161.89
N GLY A 384 68.72 51.94 162.98
CA GLY A 384 69.13 53.34 163.03
C GLY A 384 70.64 53.57 163.15
N ALA A 385 71.45 52.53 163.36
CA ALA A 385 72.87 52.67 163.74
C ALA A 385 73.86 51.71 163.06
N SER A 386 73.43 50.85 162.13
CA SER A 386 74.31 49.76 161.61
C SER A 386 74.30 49.52 160.09
N MET A 387 74.08 50.56 159.27
CA MET A 387 74.71 50.65 157.93
C MET A 387 75.07 52.11 157.53
N VAL A 388 75.59 52.87 158.50
CA VAL A 388 76.44 54.05 158.25
C VAL A 388 77.93 53.68 158.39
N GLU A 389 78.27 52.39 158.36
CA GLU A 389 79.65 51.91 158.56
C GLU A 389 80.08 50.77 157.62
N SER A 390 79.87 50.96 156.32
CA SER A 390 80.69 50.36 155.25
C SER A 390 80.36 51.06 153.91
N LYS A 391 81.15 51.99 153.35
CA LYS A 391 82.44 52.58 153.71
C LYS A 391 83.67 51.66 153.80
N VAL A 392 83.81 50.74 152.83
CA VAL A 392 85.04 50.62 152.02
C VAL A 392 84.63 50.26 150.57
N GLY A 393 85.15 50.99 149.56
CA GLY A 393 85.16 50.55 148.14
C GLY A 393 83.86 50.76 147.32
N VAL A 394 83.44 51.97 146.89
CA VAL A 394 83.99 52.82 145.79
C VAL A 394 83.69 52.20 144.40
N GLN A 395 83.03 52.83 143.40
CA GLN A 395 82.78 54.26 143.12
C GLN A 395 81.62 54.51 142.11
N GLY A 396 80.89 55.65 142.25
CA GLY A 396 80.18 56.36 141.16
C GLY A 396 78.94 55.69 140.51
N THR A 397 78.08 56.35 139.71
CA THR A 397 77.86 57.77 139.34
C THR A 397 76.65 57.82 138.35
N VAL A 398 75.77 58.84 138.22
CA VAL A 398 75.41 60.05 139.02
C VAL A 398 74.19 60.76 138.37
N LEU A 399 73.44 61.60 139.10
CA LEU A 399 72.42 62.59 138.62
C LEU A 399 71.12 62.05 137.95
N LEU A 400 70.04 62.84 137.70
CA LEU A 400 69.34 63.96 138.38
C LEU A 400 68.15 64.38 137.48
N LEU A 401 66.90 64.32 137.97
CA LEU A 401 65.73 65.19 137.69
C LEU A 401 64.43 64.55 138.20
#